data_AF-A0A653CZU1-F1
#
_entry.id   AF-A0A653CZU1-F1
#
_cell.length_a   1.000
_cell.length_b   1.000
_cell.length_c   1.000
_cell.angle_alpha   90.00
_cell.angle_beta   90.00
_cell.angle_gamma   90.00
#
_symmetry.space_group_name_H-M   'P 1'
#
loop_
_entity.id
_entity.type
_entity.pdbx_description
1 polymer ?
#
loop_
_entity_poly.entity_id
_entity_poly.type
_entity_poly.pdbx_seq_one_letter_code
_entity_poly.pdbx_strand_id
1 'polypeptide(L)'
;MGDRVEVVIGRDTRPSSPHLTKAVMDGVLALAGKPIDYGIVTTPQLHYFVVCKNTNRRYGQPTEEGYYRKLTSAFIKLRGSKYSNGNYTNKILYDGANGVGAKKVKYLKEALGESLIVDMYNDEIIGSGKLNYMCGADHVKSHQKFPVGVPRIPNARCCSVDGDADRIVYYYLDDKENFHLLDGDRIATLVADYIKEELAGTGIAELTMGLVQTAYANGASTEYIASYLNIPVACASTGVKHLHHQALTYDVGVYFEANGHGTFSSGAETGL
;
A
#
# COMPACT_ATOMS: atom_id res chain seq x y z
N MET A 1 17.67 15.86 33.48
CA MET A 1 17.45 14.48 33.00
C MET A 1 17.31 14.57 31.50
N GLY A 2 18.24 13.99 30.72
CA GLY A 2 18.13 14.00 29.26
C GLY A 2 16.94 13.14 28.82
N ASP A 3 16.28 13.54 27.73
CA ASP A 3 15.17 12.78 27.15
C ASP A 3 15.64 11.36 26.80
N ARG A 4 14.89 10.35 27.26
CA ARG A 4 15.18 8.95 26.91
C ARG A 4 14.87 8.71 25.45
N VAL A 5 15.75 7.98 24.75
CA VAL A 5 15.53 7.58 23.36
C VAL A 5 14.25 6.74 23.28
N GLU A 6 13.28 7.19 22.48
CA GLU A 6 12.04 6.47 22.22
C GLU A 6 12.23 5.49 21.06
N VAL A 7 11.84 4.23 21.25
CA VAL A 7 11.84 3.21 20.19
C VAL A 7 10.42 2.71 19.99
N VAL A 8 9.89 2.94 18.79
CA VAL A 8 8.53 2.55 18.41
C VAL A 8 8.54 1.11 17.89
N ILE A 9 7.62 0.29 18.40
CA ILE A 9 7.53 -1.14 18.09
C ILE A 9 6.10 -1.46 17.66
N GLY A 10 5.95 -2.29 16.64
CA GLY A 10 4.69 -2.84 16.17
C GLY A 10 4.92 -4.25 15.65
N ARG A 11 3.85 -5.04 15.51
CA ARG A 11 3.94 -6.43 15.08
C ARG A 11 2.79 -6.87 14.18
N ASP A 12 3.02 -7.90 13.39
CA ASP A 12 1.97 -8.60 12.64
C ASP A 12 1.25 -9.65 13.52
N THR A 13 0.53 -10.58 12.88
CA THR A 13 -0.28 -11.63 13.53
C THR A 13 0.44 -12.97 13.68
N ARG A 14 1.76 -13.07 13.41
CA ARG A 14 2.47 -14.35 13.52
C ARG A 14 2.50 -14.86 14.97
N PRO A 15 2.46 -16.18 15.21
CA PRO A 15 2.50 -16.75 16.56
C PRO A 15 3.76 -16.39 17.36
N SER A 16 4.90 -16.17 16.71
CA SER A 16 6.16 -15.77 17.34
C SER A 16 6.22 -14.28 17.69
N SER A 17 5.36 -13.44 17.11
CA SER A 17 5.43 -11.99 17.22
C SER A 17 5.32 -11.45 18.65
N PRO A 18 4.46 -11.98 19.55
CA PRO A 18 4.44 -11.55 20.95
C PRO A 18 5.76 -11.80 21.69
N HIS A 19 6.40 -12.96 21.46
CA HIS A 19 7.67 -13.31 22.11
C HIS A 19 8.81 -12.41 21.61
N LEU A 20 8.90 -12.20 20.30
CA LEU A 20 9.91 -11.34 19.70
C LEU A 20 9.73 -9.87 20.10
N THR A 21 8.49 -9.39 20.21
CA THR A 21 8.21 -8.03 20.70
C THR A 21 8.75 -7.83 22.11
N LYS A 22 8.51 -8.80 23.00
CA LYS A 22 9.05 -8.76 24.36
C LYS A 22 10.58 -8.71 24.36
N ALA A 23 11.24 -9.55 23.56
CA ALA A 23 12.71 -9.54 23.47
C ALA A 23 13.27 -8.19 23.00
N VAL A 24 12.62 -7.53 22.02
CA VAL A 24 13.00 -6.18 21.58
C VAL A 24 12.80 -5.16 22.70
N MET A 25 11.67 -5.20 23.40
CA MET A 25 11.39 -4.29 24.52
C MET A 25 12.42 -4.44 25.65
N ASP A 26 12.76 -5.68 26.01
CA ASP A 26 13.78 -5.98 27.02
C ASP A 26 15.16 -5.41 26.62
N GLY A 27 15.54 -5.53 25.33
CA GLY A 27 16.76 -4.93 24.80
C GLY A 27 16.77 -3.39 24.85
N VAL A 28 15.65 -2.75 24.51
CA VAL A 28 15.53 -1.28 24.61
C VAL A 28 15.65 -0.82 26.07
N LEU A 29 15.01 -1.53 27.00
CA LEU A 29 15.07 -1.23 28.43
C LEU A 29 16.49 -1.44 29.01
N ALA A 30 17.20 -2.48 28.58
CA ALA A 30 18.57 -2.76 29.00
C ALA A 30 19.55 -1.63 28.62
N LEU A 31 19.25 -0.89 27.55
CA LEU A 31 20.02 0.28 27.10
C LEU A 31 19.44 1.62 27.61
N ALA A 32 18.60 1.59 28.65
CA ALA A 32 17.93 2.75 29.23
C ALA A 32 17.03 3.55 28.25
N GLY A 33 16.62 2.94 27.13
CA GLY A 33 15.64 3.48 26.20
C GLY A 33 14.20 3.37 26.71
N LYS A 34 13.27 3.92 25.94
CA LYS A 34 11.82 3.88 26.20
C LYS A 34 11.11 3.15 25.05
N PRO A 35 10.73 1.87 25.21
CA PRO A 35 9.94 1.18 24.20
C PRO A 35 8.50 1.71 24.17
N ILE A 36 7.94 1.86 22.97
CA ILE A 36 6.55 2.26 22.73
C ILE A 36 5.91 1.17 21.85
N ASP A 37 5.18 0.25 22.47
CA ASP A 37 4.47 -0.82 21.76
C ASP A 37 3.12 -0.32 21.24
N TYR A 38 2.96 -0.30 19.92
CA TYR A 38 1.69 -0.05 19.23
C TYR A 38 0.87 -1.34 19.02
N GLY A 39 1.40 -2.49 19.45
CA GLY A 39 0.71 -3.77 19.34
C GLY A 39 0.65 -4.27 17.90
N ILE A 40 -0.50 -4.85 17.55
CA ILE A 40 -0.72 -5.44 16.23
C ILE A 40 -1.03 -4.33 15.24
N VAL A 41 -0.16 -4.08 14.25
CA VAL A 41 -0.26 -3.01 13.25
C VAL A 41 0.31 -3.47 11.91
N THR A 42 -0.13 -2.88 10.79
CA THR A 42 0.50 -3.13 9.48
C THR A 42 1.88 -2.47 9.43
N THR A 43 2.74 -2.93 8.52
CA THR A 43 4.05 -2.30 8.28
C THR A 43 3.91 -0.81 7.92
N PRO A 44 2.99 -0.40 7.01
CA PRO A 44 2.74 1.02 6.74
C PRO A 44 2.23 1.83 7.94
N GLN A 45 1.43 1.24 8.84
CA GLN A 45 0.98 1.93 10.06
C GLN A 45 2.15 2.25 10.99
N LEU A 46 3.08 1.31 11.17
CA LEU A 46 4.27 1.53 11.98
C LEU A 46 5.14 2.66 11.40
N HIS A 47 5.36 2.65 10.08
CA HIS A 47 6.07 3.73 9.37
C HIS A 47 5.37 5.09 9.56
N TYR A 48 4.04 5.12 9.48
CA TYR A 48 3.25 6.33 9.74
C TYR A 48 3.45 6.89 11.15
N PHE A 49 3.46 6.05 12.19
CA PHE A 49 3.67 6.53 13.56
C PHE A 49 5.07 7.10 13.75
N VAL A 50 6.08 6.46 13.17
CA VAL A 50 7.48 6.93 13.23
C VAL A 50 7.62 8.30 12.57
N VAL A 51 7.11 8.48 11.34
CA VAL A 51 7.21 9.79 10.66
C VAL A 51 6.39 10.87 11.39
N CYS A 52 5.19 10.55 11.91
CA CYS A 52 4.39 11.52 12.66
C CYS A 52 5.08 11.98 13.94
N LYS A 53 5.74 11.07 14.67
CA LYS A 53 6.53 11.42 15.86
C LYS A 53 7.73 12.29 15.50
N ASN A 54 8.51 11.90 14.50
CA ASN A 54 9.75 12.61 14.13
C ASN A 54 9.53 13.90 13.34
N THR A 55 8.32 14.17 12.88
CA THR A 55 7.94 15.44 12.24
C THR A 55 7.19 16.38 13.17
N ASN A 56 7.23 16.16 14.49
CA ASN A 56 6.46 16.93 15.48
C ASN A 56 4.97 17.02 15.11
N ARG A 57 4.41 15.91 14.61
CA ARG A 57 3.02 15.77 14.17
C ARG A 57 2.64 16.59 12.93
N ARG A 58 3.60 17.21 12.22
CA ARG A 58 3.33 17.88 10.94
C ARG A 58 2.79 16.91 9.89
N TYR A 59 3.26 15.66 9.87
CA TYR A 59 2.73 14.64 8.96
C TYR A 59 1.34 14.10 9.38
N GLY A 60 0.98 14.20 10.66
CA GLY A 60 -0.26 13.66 11.20
C GLY A 60 -0.19 13.28 12.68
N GLN A 61 -1.28 12.72 13.20
CA GLN A 61 -1.33 12.23 14.58
C GLN A 61 -0.76 10.81 14.65
N PRO A 62 0.22 10.50 15.53
CA PRO A 62 0.87 9.19 15.60
C PRO A 62 -0.01 8.14 16.32
N THR A 63 -1.24 7.94 15.83
CA THR A 63 -2.25 7.01 16.34
C THR A 63 -2.92 6.28 15.18
N GLU A 64 -3.51 5.11 15.45
CA GLU A 64 -4.29 4.38 14.44
C GLU A 64 -5.44 5.24 13.88
N GLU A 65 -6.16 5.94 14.75
CA GLU A 65 -7.22 6.88 14.33
C GLU A 65 -6.67 7.97 13.40
N GLY A 66 -5.49 8.53 13.72
CA GLY A 66 -4.82 9.51 12.88
C GLY A 66 -4.49 8.98 11.49
N TYR A 67 -4.00 7.73 11.42
CA TYR A 67 -3.74 7.02 10.17
C TYR A 67 -5.01 6.85 9.35
N TYR A 68 -6.07 6.30 9.95
CA TYR A 68 -7.35 6.08 9.27
C TYR A 68 -7.95 7.39 8.79
N ARG A 69 -8.08 8.39 9.66
CA ARG A 69 -8.66 9.69 9.34
C ARG A 69 -7.89 10.38 8.20
N LYS A 70 -6.55 10.35 8.22
CA LYS A 70 -5.74 10.95 7.16
C LYS A 70 -6.06 10.34 5.79
N LEU A 71 -6.10 9.00 5.72
CA LEU A 71 -6.37 8.27 4.48
C LEU A 71 -7.82 8.42 4.00
N THR A 72 -8.79 8.20 4.88
CA THR A 72 -10.21 8.26 4.50
C THR A 72 -10.63 9.67 4.12
N SER A 73 -10.16 10.70 4.83
CA SER A 73 -10.47 12.10 4.48
C SER A 73 -9.91 12.47 3.10
N ALA A 74 -8.67 12.09 2.81
CA ALA A 74 -8.06 12.34 1.50
C ALA A 74 -8.80 11.61 0.38
N PHE A 75 -9.15 10.33 0.60
CA PHE A 75 -9.85 9.52 -0.39
C PHE A 75 -11.28 10.00 -0.66
N ILE A 76 -12.04 10.37 0.38
CA ILE A 76 -13.39 10.94 0.24
C ILE A 76 -13.34 12.27 -0.52
N LYS A 77 -12.37 13.13 -0.20
CA LYS A 77 -12.17 14.39 -0.91
C LYS A 77 -11.83 14.17 -2.37
N LEU A 78 -10.91 13.26 -2.68
CA LEU A 78 -10.47 12.95 -4.04
C LEU A 78 -11.61 12.38 -4.89
N ARG A 79 -12.39 11.44 -4.35
CA ARG A 79 -13.50 10.82 -5.11
C ARG A 79 -14.68 11.77 -5.31
N GLY A 80 -14.96 12.62 -4.35
CA GLY A 80 -16.19 13.42 -4.33
C GLY A 80 -17.45 12.58 -4.11
N SER A 81 -18.60 13.11 -4.54
CA SER A 81 -19.93 12.55 -4.25
C SER A 81 -20.45 11.53 -5.27
N LYS A 82 -19.81 11.40 -6.43
CA LYS A 82 -20.24 10.46 -7.48
C LYS A 82 -19.58 9.10 -7.28
N TYR A 83 -20.31 8.15 -6.70
CA TYR A 83 -19.75 6.86 -6.30
C TYR A 83 -19.55 5.86 -7.45
N SER A 84 -20.29 6.01 -8.56
CA SER A 84 -20.14 5.17 -9.74
C SER A 84 -19.99 6.03 -11.00
N ASN A 85 -19.12 5.61 -11.93
CA ASN A 85 -18.86 6.37 -13.15
C ASN A 85 -18.61 5.44 -14.34
N GLY A 86 -19.55 5.38 -15.29
CA GLY A 86 -19.48 4.43 -16.40
C GLY A 86 -19.41 2.99 -15.89
N ASN A 87 -18.35 2.27 -16.26
CA ASN A 87 -18.10 0.89 -15.82
C ASN A 87 -17.54 0.77 -14.38
N TYR A 88 -17.18 1.89 -13.76
CA TYR A 88 -16.67 1.90 -12.39
C TYR A 88 -17.79 1.79 -11.37
N THR A 89 -17.64 0.86 -10.43
CA THR A 89 -18.42 0.79 -9.20
C THR A 89 -17.50 0.96 -7.99
N ASN A 90 -17.96 1.66 -6.95
CA ASN A 90 -17.25 1.84 -5.68
C ASN A 90 -17.25 0.56 -4.82
N LYS A 91 -17.16 -0.61 -5.42
CA LYS A 91 -17.11 -1.89 -4.72
C LYS A 91 -15.81 -2.62 -5.02
N ILE A 92 -15.31 -3.36 -4.03
CA ILE A 92 -14.12 -4.19 -4.17
C ILE A 92 -14.25 -5.45 -3.31
N LEU A 93 -13.82 -6.59 -3.87
CA LEU A 93 -13.60 -7.82 -3.10
C LEU A 93 -12.16 -7.79 -2.58
N TYR A 94 -12.00 -7.83 -1.27
CA TYR A 94 -10.72 -7.66 -0.58
C TYR A 94 -10.31 -8.98 0.07
N ASP A 95 -9.22 -9.56 -0.42
CA ASP A 95 -8.53 -10.69 0.19
C ASP A 95 -7.47 -10.18 1.19
N GLY A 96 -7.77 -10.39 2.47
CA GLY A 96 -6.92 -9.96 3.58
C GLY A 96 -5.76 -10.89 3.93
N ALA A 97 -5.56 -11.96 3.17
CA ALA A 97 -4.48 -12.96 3.35
C ALA A 97 -4.43 -13.64 4.72
N ASN A 98 -5.51 -13.56 5.51
CA ASN A 98 -5.55 -13.92 6.93
C ASN A 98 -4.48 -13.18 7.77
N GLY A 99 -4.05 -12.01 7.29
CA GLY A 99 -2.98 -11.20 7.87
C GLY A 99 -3.48 -10.04 8.73
N VAL A 100 -2.55 -9.19 9.15
CA VAL A 100 -2.89 -7.99 9.94
C VAL A 100 -3.74 -7.00 9.13
N GLY A 101 -3.55 -6.95 7.81
CA GLY A 101 -4.37 -6.14 6.90
C GLY A 101 -5.86 -6.45 7.01
N ALA A 102 -6.23 -7.73 7.11
CA ALA A 102 -7.62 -8.14 7.30
C ALA A 102 -8.24 -7.62 8.60
N LYS A 103 -7.45 -7.46 9.66
CA LYS A 103 -7.92 -6.86 10.91
C LYS A 103 -8.07 -5.35 10.79
N LYS A 104 -7.11 -4.68 10.16
CA LYS A 104 -7.00 -3.22 10.13
C LYS A 104 -7.92 -2.55 9.11
N VAL A 105 -8.22 -3.23 8.00
CA VAL A 105 -9.13 -2.71 6.98
C VAL A 105 -10.57 -2.56 7.50
N LYS A 106 -10.97 -3.25 8.57
CA LYS A 106 -12.32 -3.11 9.18
C LYS A 106 -12.61 -1.66 9.59
N TYR A 107 -11.65 -1.01 10.25
CA TYR A 107 -11.75 0.39 10.65
C TYR A 107 -11.74 1.35 9.46
N LEU A 108 -10.93 1.06 8.43
CA LEU A 108 -10.95 1.83 7.18
C LEU A 108 -12.30 1.73 6.48
N LYS A 109 -12.85 0.51 6.35
CA LYS A 109 -14.15 0.24 5.76
C LYS A 109 -15.26 1.02 6.47
N GLU A 110 -15.29 0.99 7.81
CA GLU A 110 -16.26 1.74 8.59
C GLU A 110 -16.15 3.25 8.35
N ALA A 111 -14.92 3.79 8.37
CA ALA A 111 -14.67 5.22 8.16
C ALA A 111 -14.91 5.68 6.70
N LEU A 112 -14.82 4.78 5.73
CA LEU A 112 -15.20 5.03 4.34
C LEU A 112 -16.73 5.03 4.19
N GLY A 113 -17.45 4.11 4.83
CA GLY A 113 -18.89 3.99 4.67
C GLY A 113 -19.26 3.69 3.21
N GLU A 114 -20.27 4.38 2.68
CA GLU A 114 -20.72 4.20 1.27
C GLU A 114 -19.70 4.68 0.24
N SER A 115 -18.63 5.33 0.69
CA SER A 115 -17.60 5.84 -0.18
C SER A 115 -16.88 4.73 -0.96
N LEU A 116 -16.59 3.62 -0.30
CA LEU A 116 -16.03 2.43 -0.93
C LEU A 116 -16.53 1.23 -0.14
N ILE A 117 -17.29 0.37 -0.83
CA ILE A 117 -17.82 -0.86 -0.29
C ILE A 117 -16.71 -1.92 -0.39
N VAL A 118 -16.19 -2.32 0.78
CA VAL A 118 -15.14 -3.35 0.88
C VAL A 118 -15.78 -4.64 1.38
N ASP A 119 -15.94 -5.62 0.49
CA ASP A 119 -16.36 -6.98 0.85
C ASP A 119 -15.12 -7.78 1.22
N MET A 120 -15.02 -8.17 2.49
CA MET A 120 -13.82 -8.77 3.05
C MET A 120 -13.86 -10.29 3.02
N TYR A 121 -12.73 -10.88 2.67
CA TYR A 121 -12.50 -12.32 2.64
C TYR A 121 -11.11 -12.62 3.20
N ASN A 122 -10.88 -13.88 3.59
CA ASN A 122 -9.64 -14.33 4.21
C ASN A 122 -9.25 -13.40 5.36
N ASP A 123 -10.17 -13.23 6.31
CA ASP A 123 -10.04 -12.41 7.50
C ASP A 123 -10.05 -13.23 8.79
N GLU A 124 -9.65 -14.50 8.70
CA GLU A 124 -9.70 -15.44 9.82
C GLU A 124 -8.87 -14.97 11.02
N ILE A 125 -9.28 -15.44 12.20
CA ILE A 125 -8.73 -15.04 13.49
C ILE A 125 -7.26 -15.47 13.61
N ILE A 126 -6.49 -14.65 14.32
CA ILE A 126 -5.09 -14.91 14.69
C ILE A 126 -4.97 -16.32 15.28
N GLY A 127 -4.22 -17.20 14.60
CA GLY A 127 -3.95 -18.55 15.05
C GLY A 127 -4.96 -19.62 14.62
N SER A 128 -6.08 -19.26 13.96
CA SER A 128 -7.00 -20.23 13.35
C SER A 128 -6.81 -20.36 11.84
N GLY A 129 -6.53 -19.25 11.16
CA GLY A 129 -6.25 -19.20 9.73
C GLY A 129 -4.78 -19.37 9.40
N LYS A 130 -4.49 -20.07 8.29
CA LYS A 130 -3.13 -20.13 7.76
C LYS A 130 -2.82 -18.83 7.00
N LEU A 131 -2.00 -17.97 7.59
CA LEU A 131 -1.47 -16.75 6.96
C LEU A 131 -0.91 -17.06 5.56
N ASN A 132 -1.34 -16.30 4.54
CA ASN A 132 -0.93 -16.45 3.13
C ASN A 132 -1.16 -17.85 2.52
N TYR A 133 -2.10 -18.64 3.03
CA TYR A 133 -2.34 -19.99 2.52
C TYR A 133 -3.34 -20.00 1.37
N MET A 134 -2.81 -20.16 0.15
CA MET A 134 -3.60 -20.11 -1.10
C MET A 134 -4.41 -18.80 -1.26
N CYS A 135 -3.90 -17.73 -0.67
CA CYS A 135 -4.46 -16.38 -0.69
C CYS A 135 -3.32 -15.36 -0.51
N GLY A 136 -3.66 -14.09 -0.69
CA GLY A 136 -2.74 -12.96 -0.56
C GLY A 136 -1.97 -12.61 -1.82
N ALA A 137 -1.37 -11.42 -1.82
CA ALA A 137 -0.74 -10.83 -3.00
C ALA A 137 0.33 -11.72 -3.63
N ASP A 138 1.17 -12.35 -2.81
CA ASP A 138 2.23 -13.25 -3.29
C ASP A 138 1.67 -14.50 -3.97
N HIS A 139 0.63 -15.12 -3.40
CA HIS A 139 -0.02 -16.28 -4.01
C HIS A 139 -0.58 -15.92 -5.39
N VAL A 140 -1.34 -14.82 -5.46
CA VAL A 140 -1.99 -14.34 -6.68
C VAL A 140 -0.97 -13.96 -7.75
N LYS A 141 0.08 -13.24 -7.39
CA LYS A 141 1.14 -12.81 -8.33
C LYS A 141 1.94 -14.01 -8.84
N SER A 142 2.41 -14.88 -7.95
CA SER A 142 3.35 -15.95 -8.29
C SER A 142 2.67 -17.11 -9.03
N HIS A 143 1.41 -17.42 -8.68
CA HIS A 143 0.68 -18.54 -9.28
C HIS A 143 -0.29 -18.10 -10.38
N GLN A 144 -0.58 -16.81 -10.51
CA GLN A 144 -1.61 -16.26 -11.40
C GLN A 144 -2.94 -17.01 -11.26
N LYS A 145 -3.35 -17.21 -9.99
CA LYS A 145 -4.56 -17.93 -9.61
C LYS A 145 -5.44 -17.07 -8.72
N PHE A 146 -6.75 -17.27 -8.88
CA PHE A 146 -7.75 -16.67 -8.02
C PHE A 146 -7.64 -17.25 -6.60
N PRO A 147 -7.62 -16.42 -5.54
CA PRO A 147 -7.41 -16.91 -4.17
C PRO A 147 -8.61 -17.71 -3.66
N VAL A 148 -8.34 -18.66 -2.76
CA VAL A 148 -9.38 -19.43 -2.07
C VAL A 148 -10.19 -18.52 -1.16
N GLY A 149 -11.48 -18.79 -0.99
CA GLY A 149 -12.37 -18.06 -0.08
C GLY A 149 -13.01 -16.79 -0.67
N VAL A 150 -12.50 -16.28 -1.79
CA VAL A 150 -13.10 -15.13 -2.50
C VAL A 150 -14.14 -15.62 -3.52
N PRO A 151 -15.33 -15.01 -3.61
CA PRO A 151 -16.32 -15.34 -4.64
C PRO A 151 -15.82 -15.07 -6.06
N ARG A 152 -16.09 -16.01 -6.96
CA ARG A 152 -15.76 -15.92 -8.38
C ARG A 152 -16.88 -15.21 -9.13
N ILE A 153 -16.83 -13.89 -9.17
CA ILE A 153 -17.82 -13.05 -9.86
C ILE A 153 -17.17 -12.45 -11.10
N PRO A 154 -17.67 -12.72 -12.32
CA PRO A 154 -17.15 -12.13 -13.55
C PRO A 154 -17.12 -10.60 -13.50
N ASN A 155 -16.03 -10.03 -14.00
CA ASN A 155 -15.69 -8.60 -14.04
C ASN A 155 -15.71 -7.89 -12.67
N ALA A 156 -15.79 -8.63 -11.56
CA ALA A 156 -15.70 -8.03 -10.24
C ALA A 156 -14.26 -7.58 -9.95
N ARG A 157 -14.12 -6.34 -9.49
CA ARG A 157 -12.84 -5.79 -9.05
C ARG A 157 -12.41 -6.45 -7.75
N CYS A 158 -11.30 -7.17 -7.81
CA CYS A 158 -10.71 -7.84 -6.67
C CYS A 158 -9.32 -7.27 -6.37
N CYS A 159 -8.91 -7.35 -5.10
CA CYS A 159 -7.53 -7.11 -4.70
C CYS A 159 -7.12 -8.07 -3.57
N SER A 160 -5.82 -8.36 -3.51
CA SER A 160 -5.19 -9.09 -2.42
C SER A 160 -4.07 -8.25 -1.83
N VAL A 161 -3.98 -8.22 -0.51
CA VAL A 161 -2.78 -7.74 0.21
C VAL A 161 -1.92 -8.91 0.62
N ASP A 162 -0.68 -8.66 1.04
CA ASP A 162 0.13 -9.67 1.74
C ASP A 162 -0.04 -9.61 3.27
N GLY A 163 0.70 -10.46 3.98
CA GLY A 163 0.44 -10.75 5.40
C GLY A 163 0.54 -9.53 6.33
N ASP A 164 1.45 -8.60 6.05
CA ASP A 164 1.64 -7.34 6.77
C ASP A 164 1.08 -6.11 6.05
N ALA A 165 0.47 -6.32 4.87
CA ALA A 165 -0.22 -5.34 4.03
C ALA A 165 0.66 -4.18 3.55
N ASP A 166 1.89 -4.50 3.10
CA ASP A 166 2.78 -3.57 2.41
C ASP A 166 2.77 -3.76 0.88
N ARG A 167 2.13 -4.84 0.39
CA ARG A 167 1.90 -5.11 -1.04
C ARG A 167 0.42 -5.18 -1.35
N ILE A 168 0.07 -4.78 -2.57
CA ILE A 168 -1.27 -4.96 -3.13
C ILE A 168 -1.18 -5.33 -4.61
N VAL A 169 -2.01 -6.29 -5.02
CA VAL A 169 -2.26 -6.59 -6.44
C VAL A 169 -3.76 -6.60 -6.70
N TYR A 170 -4.14 -6.21 -7.91
CA TYR A 170 -5.52 -6.26 -8.38
C TYR A 170 -5.69 -7.41 -9.38
N TYR A 171 -6.92 -7.87 -9.54
CA TYR A 171 -7.26 -8.89 -10.53
C TYR A 171 -8.78 -8.95 -10.74
N TYR A 172 -9.18 -9.64 -11.79
CA TYR A 172 -10.58 -9.99 -12.06
C TYR A 172 -10.65 -11.29 -12.86
N LEU A 173 -11.86 -11.87 -12.93
CA LEU A 173 -12.20 -12.93 -13.87
C LEU A 173 -13.00 -12.31 -15.01
N ASP A 174 -12.72 -12.65 -16.27
CA ASP A 174 -13.60 -12.23 -17.38
C ASP A 174 -14.89 -13.09 -17.45
N ASP A 175 -15.76 -12.80 -18.41
CA ASP A 175 -17.02 -13.54 -18.64
C ASP A 175 -16.81 -15.04 -18.96
N LYS A 176 -15.60 -15.43 -19.34
CA LYS A 176 -15.20 -16.82 -19.63
C LYS A 176 -14.43 -17.44 -18.47
N GLU A 177 -14.42 -16.77 -17.32
CA GLU A 177 -13.66 -17.13 -16.12
C GLU A 177 -12.12 -17.17 -16.29
N ASN A 178 -11.56 -16.52 -17.31
CA ASN A 178 -10.11 -16.38 -17.38
C ASN A 178 -9.63 -15.38 -16.35
N PHE A 179 -8.51 -15.72 -15.70
CA PHE A 179 -7.88 -14.86 -14.70
C PHE A 179 -7.03 -13.77 -15.35
N HIS A 180 -7.27 -12.52 -14.96
CA HIS A 180 -6.53 -11.36 -15.43
C HIS A 180 -5.85 -10.66 -14.24
N LEU A 181 -4.51 -10.66 -14.24
CA LEU A 181 -3.70 -10.01 -13.21
C LEU A 181 -3.46 -8.54 -13.53
N LEU A 182 -3.60 -7.70 -12.52
CA LEU A 182 -3.24 -6.28 -12.52
C LEU A 182 -2.23 -6.03 -11.39
N ASP A 183 -0.96 -6.31 -11.70
CA ASP A 183 0.13 -6.27 -10.74
C ASP A 183 0.70 -4.86 -10.52
N GLY A 184 1.85 -4.77 -9.84
CA GLY A 184 2.47 -3.48 -9.51
C GLY A 184 2.78 -2.59 -10.71
N ASP A 185 3.14 -3.16 -11.87
CA ASP A 185 3.39 -2.36 -13.08
C ASP A 185 2.10 -1.72 -13.58
N ARG A 186 0.97 -2.45 -13.53
CA ARG A 186 -0.35 -1.91 -13.89
C ARG A 186 -0.76 -0.79 -12.95
N ILE A 187 -0.53 -0.95 -11.65
CA ILE A 187 -0.78 0.10 -10.65
C ILE A 187 0.08 1.33 -10.95
N ALA A 188 1.39 1.15 -11.21
CA ALA A 188 2.30 2.23 -11.54
C ALA A 188 1.85 3.00 -12.78
N THR A 189 1.50 2.31 -13.86
CA THR A 189 1.01 2.95 -15.10
C THR A 189 -0.27 3.76 -14.87
N LEU A 190 -1.21 3.22 -14.09
CA LEU A 190 -2.48 3.88 -13.79
C LEU A 190 -2.27 5.14 -12.94
N VAL A 191 -1.45 5.03 -11.89
CA VAL A 191 -1.14 6.16 -11.00
C VAL A 191 -0.36 7.23 -11.75
N ALA A 192 0.59 6.85 -12.60
CA ALA A 192 1.39 7.78 -13.36
C ALA A 192 0.57 8.53 -14.42
N ASP A 193 -0.32 7.84 -15.12
CA ASP A 193 -1.24 8.47 -16.07
C ASP A 193 -2.13 9.52 -15.37
N TYR A 194 -2.76 9.13 -14.26
CA TYR A 194 -3.60 10.02 -13.46
C TYR A 194 -2.84 11.26 -12.95
N ILE A 195 -1.67 11.06 -12.34
CA ILE A 195 -0.85 12.17 -11.82
C ILE A 195 -0.41 13.10 -12.95
N LYS A 196 -0.06 12.56 -14.13
CA LYS A 196 0.32 13.36 -15.28
C LYS A 196 -0.82 14.28 -15.74
N GLU A 197 -2.05 13.77 -15.79
CA GLU A 197 -3.24 14.57 -16.13
C GLU A 197 -3.47 15.69 -15.10
N GLU A 198 -3.38 15.38 -13.81
CA GLU A 198 -3.54 16.36 -12.74
C GLU A 198 -2.45 17.44 -12.79
N LEU A 199 -1.18 17.06 -13.00
CA LEU A 199 -0.07 17.99 -13.15
C LEU A 199 -0.27 18.93 -14.34
N ALA A 200 -0.70 18.40 -15.49
CA ALA A 200 -1.03 19.22 -16.66
C ALA A 200 -2.16 20.23 -16.36
N GLY A 201 -3.15 19.82 -15.56
CA GLY A 201 -4.24 20.69 -15.11
C GLY A 201 -3.82 21.85 -14.20
N THR A 202 -2.66 21.75 -13.53
CA THR A 202 -2.14 22.84 -12.68
C THR A 202 -1.58 24.03 -13.47
N GLY A 203 -1.15 23.80 -14.72
CA GLY A 203 -0.44 24.79 -15.53
C GLY A 203 1.02 25.06 -15.10
N ILE A 204 1.58 24.29 -14.15
CA ILE A 204 2.97 24.43 -13.71
C ILE A 204 3.87 23.60 -14.63
N ALA A 205 4.58 24.27 -15.54
CA ALA A 205 5.38 23.60 -16.58
C ALA A 205 6.73 23.03 -16.08
N GLU A 206 7.21 23.47 -14.92
CA GLU A 206 8.56 23.15 -14.42
C GLU A 206 8.64 21.84 -13.63
N LEU A 207 7.50 21.23 -13.30
CA LEU A 207 7.47 20.00 -12.50
C LEU A 207 7.90 18.80 -13.35
N THR A 208 8.97 18.15 -12.90
CA THR A 208 9.49 16.91 -13.48
C THR A 208 8.76 15.70 -12.91
N MET A 209 8.36 14.79 -13.79
CA MET A 209 7.75 13.52 -13.41
C MET A 209 8.56 12.36 -13.97
N GLY A 210 8.68 11.29 -13.21
CA GLY A 210 9.30 10.05 -13.67
C GLY A 210 8.68 8.82 -13.04
N LEU A 211 8.89 7.68 -13.70
CA LEU A 211 8.48 6.37 -13.21
C LEU A 211 9.72 5.47 -13.05
N VAL A 212 9.89 4.88 -11.87
CA VAL A 212 11.00 3.99 -11.56
C VAL A 212 10.51 2.54 -11.50
N GLN A 213 11.14 1.68 -12.30
CA GLN A 213 10.89 0.24 -12.33
C GLN A 213 12.14 -0.54 -11.92
N THR A 214 11.97 -1.84 -11.72
CA THR A 214 13.09 -2.79 -11.65
C THR A 214 13.14 -3.62 -12.93
N ALA A 215 14.19 -4.42 -13.08
CA ALA A 215 14.31 -5.36 -14.20
C ALA A 215 13.23 -6.44 -14.24
N TYR A 216 12.43 -6.62 -13.18
CA TYR A 216 11.30 -7.55 -13.16
C TYR A 216 10.05 -7.00 -13.85
N ALA A 217 10.05 -5.71 -14.20
CA ALA A 217 8.92 -5.10 -14.88
C ALA A 217 8.72 -5.70 -16.27
N ASN A 218 7.46 -5.81 -16.69
CA ASN A 218 7.14 -6.26 -18.04
C ASN A 218 7.60 -5.21 -19.07
N GLY A 219 8.39 -5.61 -20.08
CA GLY A 219 8.89 -4.68 -21.11
C GLY A 219 7.80 -3.90 -21.85
N ALA A 220 6.61 -4.48 -22.03
CA ALA A 220 5.46 -3.78 -22.62
C ALA A 220 4.94 -2.66 -21.70
N SER A 221 5.09 -2.77 -20.38
CA SER A 221 4.76 -1.67 -19.47
C SER A 221 5.73 -0.50 -19.66
N THR A 222 7.03 -0.77 -19.75
CA THR A 222 8.07 0.24 -20.01
C THR A 222 7.83 0.95 -21.35
N GLU A 223 7.55 0.19 -22.42
CA GLU A 223 7.21 0.75 -23.72
C GLU A 223 5.94 1.60 -23.67
N TYR A 224 4.90 1.13 -22.98
CA TYR A 224 3.66 1.91 -22.81
C TYR A 224 3.92 3.26 -22.12
N ILE A 225 4.69 3.26 -21.03
CA ILE A 225 4.99 4.47 -20.27
C ILE A 225 5.84 5.45 -21.10
N ALA A 226 6.89 4.97 -21.74
CA ALA A 226 7.80 5.81 -22.51
C ALA A 226 7.14 6.35 -23.79
N SER A 227 6.46 5.49 -24.55
CA SER A 227 5.98 5.82 -25.90
C SER A 227 4.56 6.40 -25.92
N TYR A 228 3.68 5.97 -25.02
CA TYR A 228 2.28 6.44 -25.01
C TYR A 228 2.05 7.48 -23.92
N LEU A 229 2.48 7.20 -22.68
CA LEU A 229 2.37 8.18 -21.60
C LEU A 229 3.40 9.30 -21.71
N ASN A 230 4.47 9.14 -22.51
CA ASN A 230 5.55 10.12 -22.63
C ASN A 230 6.14 10.53 -21.26
N ILE A 231 6.28 9.56 -20.35
CA ILE A 231 6.88 9.77 -19.03
C ILE A 231 8.28 9.14 -19.03
N PRO A 232 9.33 9.86 -18.55
CA PRO A 232 10.65 9.29 -18.34
C PRO A 232 10.62 8.04 -17.45
N VAL A 233 11.25 6.95 -17.92
CA VAL A 233 11.36 5.70 -17.15
C VAL A 233 12.81 5.46 -16.75
N ALA A 234 13.03 5.20 -15.46
CA ALA A 234 14.32 4.78 -14.92
C ALA A 234 14.24 3.33 -14.43
N CYS A 235 15.34 2.58 -14.58
CA CYS A 235 15.47 1.24 -14.03
C CYS A 235 16.45 1.27 -12.84
N ALA A 236 16.02 0.75 -11.70
CA ALA A 236 16.83 0.64 -10.48
C ALA A 236 16.99 -0.84 -10.07
N SER A 237 17.96 -1.11 -9.19
CA SER A 237 18.10 -2.42 -8.55
C SER A 237 16.85 -2.77 -7.73
N THR A 238 16.56 -4.07 -7.59
CA THR A 238 15.45 -4.58 -6.79
C THR A 238 15.52 -4.12 -5.34
N GLY A 239 14.37 -3.82 -4.75
CA GLY A 239 14.22 -3.35 -3.38
C GLY A 239 13.88 -1.87 -3.31
N VAL A 240 12.79 -1.56 -2.60
CA VAL A 240 12.21 -0.21 -2.50
C VAL A 240 13.18 0.91 -2.11
N LYS A 241 14.26 0.60 -1.40
CA LYS A 241 15.32 1.57 -1.09
C LYS A 241 15.94 2.17 -2.36
N HIS A 242 16.22 1.34 -3.36
CA HIS A 242 16.82 1.77 -4.62
C HIS A 242 15.81 2.51 -5.49
N LEU A 243 14.57 1.99 -5.57
CA LEU A 243 13.50 2.66 -6.30
C LEU A 243 13.22 4.05 -5.73
N HIS A 244 13.10 4.16 -4.40
CA HIS A 244 12.84 5.42 -3.72
C HIS A 244 13.95 6.44 -3.96
N HIS A 245 15.22 6.05 -3.83
CA HIS A 245 16.34 6.96 -4.09
C HIS A 245 16.33 7.51 -5.53
N GLN A 246 15.99 6.66 -6.51
CA GLN A 246 15.85 7.10 -7.90
C GLN A 246 14.59 7.95 -8.12
N ALA A 247 13.50 7.68 -7.40
CA ALA A 247 12.26 8.44 -7.53
C ALA A 247 12.43 9.90 -7.04
N LEU A 248 13.30 10.12 -6.04
CA LEU A 248 13.64 11.45 -5.53
C LEU A 248 14.41 12.34 -6.52
N THR A 249 14.85 11.83 -7.67
CA THR A 249 15.46 12.68 -8.71
C THR A 249 14.42 13.43 -9.54
N TYR A 250 13.13 13.21 -9.30
CA TYR A 250 12.01 13.88 -9.94
C TYR A 250 11.19 14.66 -8.90
N ASP A 251 10.50 15.72 -9.33
CA ASP A 251 9.53 16.43 -8.46
C ASP A 251 8.35 15.53 -8.12
N VAL A 252 7.96 14.63 -9.02
CA VAL A 252 7.02 13.54 -8.75
C VAL A 252 7.55 12.22 -9.30
N GLY A 253 7.98 11.33 -8.39
CA GLY A 253 8.50 10.02 -8.73
C GLY A 253 7.52 8.91 -8.36
N VAL A 254 6.98 8.19 -9.35
CA VAL A 254 6.13 7.00 -9.15
C VAL A 254 7.02 5.75 -9.18
N TYR A 255 6.85 4.83 -8.25
CA TYR A 255 7.65 3.61 -8.23
C TYR A 255 6.90 2.41 -7.65
N PHE A 256 6.87 1.32 -8.39
CA PHE A 256 6.35 0.04 -7.93
C PHE A 256 7.23 -1.10 -8.43
N GLU A 257 7.32 -2.15 -7.63
CA GLU A 257 7.78 -3.45 -8.08
C GLU A 257 6.58 -4.27 -8.55
N ALA A 258 6.80 -5.17 -9.52
CA ALA A 258 5.74 -6.04 -10.05
C ALA A 258 5.05 -6.92 -9.00
N ASN A 259 5.65 -7.09 -7.80
CA ASN A 259 5.05 -7.81 -6.67
C ASN A 259 3.95 -7.00 -5.93
N GLY A 260 3.72 -5.74 -6.31
CA GLY A 260 2.72 -4.86 -5.69
C GLY A 260 3.24 -3.94 -4.58
N HIS A 261 4.55 -3.96 -4.27
CA HIS A 261 5.16 -3.00 -3.35
C HIS A 261 5.49 -1.72 -4.12
N GLY A 262 4.94 -0.59 -3.69
CA GLY A 262 5.31 0.70 -4.24
C GLY A 262 4.49 1.85 -3.71
N THR A 263 4.86 3.05 -4.13
CA THR A 263 4.13 4.28 -3.84
C THR A 263 4.57 5.37 -4.84
N PHE A 264 4.15 6.61 -4.61
CA PHE A 264 4.70 7.77 -5.28
C PHE A 264 5.30 8.72 -4.25
N SER A 265 6.29 9.49 -4.67
CA SER A 265 6.93 10.52 -3.89
C SER A 265 6.73 11.88 -4.56
N SER A 266 6.68 12.94 -3.75
CA SER A 266 6.76 14.31 -4.24
C SER A 266 8.03 14.92 -3.65
N GLY A 267 8.89 15.45 -4.52
CA GLY A 267 10.21 16.02 -4.25
C GLY A 267 10.18 17.41 -3.64
N ALA A 268 9.02 17.87 -3.14
CA ALA A 268 8.98 19.06 -2.31
C ALA A 268 9.86 18.79 -1.08
N GLU A 269 11.04 19.42 -1.05
CA GLU A 269 11.80 19.60 0.17
C GLU A 269 10.82 19.91 1.29
N THR A 270 10.90 19.13 2.36
CA THR A 270 10.07 19.30 3.55
C THR A 270 10.50 20.57 4.28
N GLY A 271 10.19 21.71 3.68
CA GLY A 271 10.29 23.07 4.21
C GLY A 271 8.97 23.55 4.80
N LEU A 272 8.19 22.65 5.42
CA LEU A 272 7.07 22.97 6.31
C LEU A 272 7.26 22.27 7.63
#